data_AF-A0A9P0AJE4-F1
#
_entry.id   AF-A0A9P0AJE4-F1
#
_cell.length_a   1.000
_cell.length_b   1.000
_cell.length_c   1.000
_cell.angle_alpha   90.00
_cell.angle_beta   90.00
_cell.angle_gamma   90.00
#
_symmetry.space_group_name_H-M   'P 1'
#
loop_
_entity.id
_entity.type
_entity.pdbx_description
1 polymer ?
#
loop_
_entity_poly.entity_id
_entity_poly.type
_entity_poly.pdbx_seq_one_letter_code
_entity_poly.pdbx_strand_id
1 'polypeptide(L)'
;MSENLTVATRSQDLLPEVLDLLNDCSFLNECDTFDEKLIAEYNNFKPEKSIELLLERFSSGGKPQPLTAFIDDMKKLLSWDYKLRVLGHRSGRPTSLEDKYGVQLSGNTTDVITYSRLRFLFPTYIGLTSDGLYGENKCFPQMFGAPEFGGLIPSKSYIGSVRAEIITVHLCCLKLLEPKTPLRLHHLLLKKRIEEGLLSDDKRARFLNAREILDAHGRKTKKFTQVYRTMCELYNEIHAEIQEVEKINGFNFNYNFN
;
A
#
# COMPACT_ATOMS: atom_id res chain seq x y z
N MET A 1 -15.57 50.29 -37.42
CA MET A 1 -15.06 49.96 -36.07
C MET A 1 -16.23 49.33 -35.35
N SER A 2 -16.26 48.06 -34.94
CA SER A 2 -15.20 47.18 -34.45
C SER A 2 -15.50 45.75 -34.90
N GLU A 3 -14.51 45.10 -35.52
CA GLU A 3 -14.46 43.63 -35.60
C GLU A 3 -14.20 43.12 -34.18
N ASN A 4 -15.13 42.37 -33.60
CA ASN A 4 -14.81 41.52 -32.45
C ASN A 4 -14.64 40.11 -32.98
N LEU A 5 -13.39 39.80 -33.33
CA LEU A 5 -12.93 38.45 -33.60
C LEU A 5 -13.27 37.57 -32.38
N THR A 6 -14.16 36.60 -32.60
CA THR A 6 -14.18 35.36 -31.84
C THR A 6 -12.86 34.64 -32.12
N VAL A 7 -11.90 34.83 -31.21
CA VAL A 7 -10.65 34.05 -31.23
C VAL A 7 -11.05 32.60 -30.95
N ALA A 8 -11.07 31.79 -32.00
CA ALA A 8 -11.15 30.34 -31.88
C ALA A 8 -9.88 29.88 -31.17
N THR A 9 -9.99 29.55 -29.89
CA THR A 9 -8.90 28.98 -29.09
C THR A 9 -8.44 27.71 -29.80
N ARG A 10 -7.23 27.71 -30.36
CA ARG A 10 -6.71 26.55 -31.10
C ARG A 10 -6.51 25.42 -30.10
N SER A 11 -6.76 24.18 -30.52
CA SER A 11 -6.55 22.98 -29.69
C SER A 11 -5.13 22.89 -29.11
N GLN A 12 -4.15 23.55 -29.74
CA GLN A 12 -2.76 23.65 -29.29
C GLN A 12 -2.56 24.58 -28.08
N ASP A 13 -3.44 25.57 -27.89
CA ASP A 13 -3.37 26.52 -26.77
C ASP A 13 -4.04 25.94 -25.50
N LEU A 14 -4.98 25.01 -25.68
CA LEU A 14 -5.65 24.29 -24.59
C LEU A 14 -4.84 23.09 -24.09
N LEU A 15 -3.90 22.58 -24.89
CA LEU A 15 -3.13 21.38 -24.54
C LEU A 15 -2.26 21.56 -23.28
N PRO A 16 -1.53 22.67 -23.09
CA PRO A 16 -0.77 22.91 -21.86
C PRO A 16 -1.67 23.06 -20.63
N GLU A 17 -2.80 23.77 -20.74
CA GLU A 17 -3.78 23.89 -19.64
C GLU A 17 -4.42 22.56 -19.28
N VAL A 18 -4.73 21.72 -20.28
CA VAL A 18 -5.25 20.37 -20.06
C VAL A 18 -4.18 19.47 -19.45
N LEU A 19 -2.92 19.57 -19.88
CA LEU A 19 -1.82 18.82 -19.28
C LEU A 19 -1.53 19.28 -17.84
N ASP A 20 -1.64 20.58 -17.56
CA ASP A 20 -1.55 21.11 -16.19
C ASP A 20 -2.74 20.64 -15.34
N LEU A 21 -3.97 20.62 -15.87
CA LEU A 21 -5.14 20.05 -15.19
C LEU A 21 -5.05 18.53 -14.97
N LEU A 22 -4.40 17.79 -15.87
CA LEU A 22 -4.16 16.35 -15.72
C LEU A 22 -3.01 16.04 -14.74
N ASN A 23 -2.03 16.94 -14.64
CA ASN A 23 -0.91 16.83 -13.69
C ASN A 23 -1.26 17.39 -12.31
N ASP A 24 -2.24 18.30 -12.23
CA ASP A 24 -2.83 18.74 -10.98
C ASP A 24 -3.71 17.60 -10.45
N CYS A 25 -3.30 17.00 -9.33
CA CYS A 25 -4.05 15.95 -8.65
C CYS A 25 -5.40 16.45 -8.08
N SER A 26 -5.89 17.62 -8.50
CA SER A 26 -7.20 18.19 -8.18
C SER A 26 -8.34 17.60 -9.03
N PHE A 27 -8.05 16.78 -10.06
CA PHE A 27 -9.03 15.95 -10.78
C PHE A 27 -9.60 14.76 -9.95
N LEU A 28 -9.47 14.84 -8.62
CA LEU A 28 -10.11 13.97 -7.62
C LEU A 28 -11.57 14.37 -7.32
N ASN A 29 -12.14 15.34 -8.05
CA ASN A 29 -13.52 15.80 -7.85
C ASN A 29 -14.61 14.77 -8.25
N GLU A 30 -14.22 13.61 -8.79
CA GLU A 30 -15.09 12.44 -8.98
C GLU A 30 -14.63 11.27 -8.10
N CYS A 31 -14.36 11.54 -6.82
CA CYS A 31 -14.11 10.52 -5.82
C CYS A 31 -15.38 10.35 -4.97
N ASP A 32 -15.91 9.13 -4.90
CA ASP A 32 -16.95 8.81 -3.92
C ASP A 32 -16.43 9.12 -2.50
N THR A 33 -17.34 9.41 -1.56
CA THR A 33 -16.99 9.72 -0.15
C THR A 33 -16.06 8.70 0.54
N PHE A 34 -15.99 7.47 0.00
CA PHE A 34 -15.04 6.45 0.44
C PHE A 34 -13.60 6.75 0.00
N ASP A 35 -13.40 7.16 -1.24
CA ASP A 35 -12.10 7.54 -1.80
C ASP A 35 -11.55 8.77 -1.10
N GLU A 36 -12.38 9.77 -0.83
CA GLU A 36 -11.98 10.98 -0.07
C GLU A 36 -11.43 10.63 1.32
N LYS A 37 -12.06 9.67 2.01
CA LYS A 37 -11.59 9.20 3.33
C LYS A 37 -10.25 8.50 3.23
N LEU A 38 -10.05 7.65 2.23
CA LEU A 38 -8.78 6.95 2.01
C LEU A 38 -7.67 7.92 1.62
N ILE A 39 -7.96 8.92 0.80
CA ILE A 39 -7.02 9.98 0.41
C ILE A 39 -6.66 10.85 1.61
N ALA A 40 -7.64 11.20 2.45
CA ALA A 40 -7.38 11.91 3.70
C ALA A 40 -6.50 11.08 4.66
N GLU A 41 -6.77 9.77 4.79
CA GLU A 41 -5.91 8.87 5.57
C GLU A 41 -4.49 8.82 4.99
N TYR A 42 -4.34 8.75 3.67
CA TYR A 42 -3.06 8.82 2.97
C TYR A 42 -2.30 10.12 3.28
N ASN A 43 -2.95 11.29 3.17
CA ASN A 43 -2.28 12.58 3.31
C ASN A 43 -1.84 12.85 4.76
N ASN A 44 -2.70 12.50 5.71
CA ASN A 44 -2.49 12.83 7.12
C ASN A 44 -1.66 11.79 7.86
N PHE A 45 -1.56 10.56 7.36
CA PHE A 45 -0.76 9.53 8.01
C PHE A 45 0.74 9.81 7.84
N LYS A 46 1.44 9.94 8.98
CA LYS A 46 2.89 10.17 9.08
C LYS A 46 3.52 9.01 9.87
N PRO A 47 4.17 8.03 9.21
CA PRO A 47 4.62 6.80 9.85
C PRO A 47 5.53 7.00 11.07
N GLU A 48 6.52 7.89 10.97
CA GLU A 48 7.46 8.19 12.06
C GLU A 48 6.74 8.74 13.29
N LYS A 49 5.88 9.76 13.10
CA LYS A 49 5.06 10.34 14.19
C LYS A 49 4.15 9.30 14.84
N SER A 50 3.57 8.39 14.06
CA SER A 50 2.74 7.32 14.63
C SER A 50 3.55 6.32 15.47
N ILE A 51 4.80 6.02 15.09
CA ILE A 51 5.70 5.21 15.93
C ILE A 51 6.09 5.96 17.21
N GLU A 52 6.44 7.24 17.11
CA GLU A 52 6.74 8.08 18.28
C GLU A 52 5.58 8.06 19.28
N LEU A 53 4.36 8.26 18.78
CA LEU A 53 3.14 8.23 19.60
C LEU A 53 2.89 6.86 20.25
N LEU A 54 3.15 5.77 19.52
CA LEU A 54 3.05 4.41 20.07
C LEU A 54 4.10 4.15 21.16
N LEU A 55 5.32 4.67 21.00
CA LEU A 55 6.40 4.55 21.99
C LEU A 55 6.15 5.43 23.22
N GLU A 56 5.58 6.61 23.04
CA GLU A 56 5.12 7.48 24.13
C GLU A 56 4.05 6.76 24.96
N ARG A 57 3.02 6.20 24.30
CA ARG A 57 1.95 5.40 24.94
C ARG A 57 2.48 4.12 25.59
N PHE A 58 3.51 3.50 25.03
CA PHE A 58 4.18 2.36 25.66
C PHE A 58 4.88 2.76 26.97
N SER A 59 5.49 3.95 26.98
CA SER A 59 6.32 4.46 28.08
C SER A 59 5.52 5.14 29.19
N SER A 60 4.29 5.60 28.92
CA SER A 60 3.43 6.30 29.89
C SER A 60 2.84 5.39 30.99
N GLY A 61 2.97 4.07 30.85
CA GLY A 61 2.37 3.06 31.74
C GLY A 61 3.15 2.72 33.04
N GLY A 62 4.12 3.54 33.46
CA GLY A 62 4.85 3.35 34.73
C GLY A 62 6.19 2.63 34.57
N LYS A 63 6.36 1.45 35.20
CA LYS A 63 7.67 0.78 35.31
C LYS A 63 8.33 0.58 33.93
N PRO A 64 9.66 0.75 33.82
CA PRO A 64 10.39 0.44 32.61
C PRO A 64 10.09 -0.98 32.13
N GLN A 65 9.69 -1.11 30.87
CA GLN A 65 9.41 -2.38 30.21
C GLN A 65 10.47 -2.64 29.14
N PRO A 66 10.84 -3.91 28.89
CA PRO A 66 11.75 -4.23 27.80
C PRO A 66 11.10 -3.93 26.45
N LEU A 67 11.89 -3.50 25.46
CA LEU A 67 11.41 -3.23 24.10
C LEU A 67 10.72 -4.45 23.46
N THR A 68 11.08 -5.66 23.88
CA THR A 68 10.40 -6.89 23.43
C THR A 68 8.92 -6.90 23.79
N ALA A 69 8.52 -6.30 24.92
CA ALA A 69 7.11 -6.18 25.31
C ALA A 69 6.31 -5.28 24.36
N PHE A 70 6.92 -4.19 23.86
CA PHE A 70 6.30 -3.36 22.82
C PHE A 70 6.04 -4.17 21.55
N ILE A 71 7.04 -4.94 21.11
CA ILE A 71 6.92 -5.79 19.93
C ILE A 71 5.82 -6.85 20.10
N ASP A 72 5.73 -7.47 21.28
CA ASP A 72 4.70 -8.47 21.57
C ASP A 72 3.29 -7.87 21.62
N ASP A 73 3.15 -6.65 22.15
CA ASP A 73 1.89 -5.91 22.12
C ASP A 73 1.44 -5.63 20.68
N MET A 74 2.34 -5.18 19.80
CA MET A 74 2.02 -4.92 18.39
C MET A 74 1.60 -6.20 17.65
N LYS A 75 2.28 -7.32 17.89
CA LYS A 75 1.89 -8.63 17.33
C LYS A 75 0.51 -9.06 17.79
N LYS A 76 0.18 -8.87 19.08
CA LYS A 76 -1.14 -9.20 19.63
C LYS A 76 -2.24 -8.36 18.98
N LEU A 77 -2.03 -7.05 18.85
CA LEU A 77 -2.98 -6.15 18.19
C LEU A 77 -3.24 -6.56 16.73
N LEU A 78 -2.19 -6.84 15.96
CA LEU A 78 -2.31 -7.25 14.55
C LEU A 78 -2.97 -8.63 14.39
N SER A 79 -2.59 -9.60 15.24
CA SER A 79 -3.23 -10.92 15.24
C SER A 79 -4.72 -10.84 15.61
N TRP A 80 -5.09 -9.90 16.48
CA TRP A 80 -6.49 -9.71 16.85
C TRP A 80 -7.31 -9.06 15.73
N ASP A 81 -6.79 -8.01 15.07
CA ASP A 81 -7.42 -7.44 13.88
C ASP A 81 -7.69 -8.50 12.80
N TYR A 82 -6.74 -9.40 12.61
CA TYR A 82 -6.91 -10.52 11.69
C TYR A 82 -8.05 -11.46 12.12
N LYS A 83 -8.07 -11.90 13.39
CA LYS A 83 -9.15 -12.75 13.93
C LYS A 83 -10.53 -12.08 13.82
N LEU A 84 -10.60 -10.78 14.04
CA LEU A 84 -11.83 -10.00 13.91
C LEU A 84 -12.33 -10.01 12.45
N ARG A 85 -11.43 -9.80 11.48
CA ARG A 85 -11.77 -9.79 10.05
C ARG A 85 -12.19 -11.15 9.52
N VAL A 86 -11.56 -12.24 9.97
CA VAL A 86 -11.77 -13.58 9.39
C VAL A 86 -12.82 -14.39 10.13
N LEU A 87 -12.82 -14.36 11.47
CA LEU A 87 -13.67 -15.25 12.27
C LEU A 87 -14.93 -14.56 12.79
N GLY A 88 -15.06 -13.23 12.61
CA GLY A 88 -16.14 -12.42 13.19
C GLY A 88 -16.23 -12.49 14.72
N HIS A 89 -15.26 -13.14 15.37
CA HIS A 89 -15.27 -13.43 16.79
C HIS A 89 -14.71 -12.25 17.57
N ARG A 90 -15.55 -11.66 18.42
CA ARG A 90 -15.18 -10.60 19.38
C ARG A 90 -14.77 -11.14 20.75
N SER A 91 -14.65 -12.45 20.94
CA SER A 91 -14.29 -13.02 22.23
C SER A 91 -12.85 -12.64 22.60
N GLY A 92 -12.69 -11.99 23.75
CA GLY A 92 -11.38 -11.55 24.26
C GLY A 92 -10.80 -10.32 23.55
N ARG A 93 -11.63 -9.33 23.20
CA ARG A 93 -11.16 -8.00 22.74
C ARG A 93 -9.96 -7.55 23.59
N PRO A 94 -8.82 -7.18 23.00
CA PRO A 94 -7.69 -6.67 23.75
C PRO A 94 -7.98 -5.22 24.12
N THR A 95 -9.13 -4.94 24.73
CA THR A 95 -9.56 -3.59 25.12
C THR A 95 -8.45 -2.93 25.91
N SER A 96 -7.80 -3.64 26.84
CA SER A 96 -6.66 -3.11 27.57
C SER A 96 -5.48 -2.66 26.71
N LEU A 97 -5.21 -3.32 25.56
CA LEU A 97 -4.15 -2.90 24.63
C LEU A 97 -4.66 -1.84 23.64
N GLU A 98 -5.87 -1.96 23.12
CA GLU A 98 -6.49 -0.92 22.29
C GLU A 98 -6.56 0.40 23.08
N ASP A 99 -6.98 0.36 24.34
CA ASP A 99 -7.05 1.50 25.24
C ASP A 99 -5.63 2.03 25.55
N LYS A 100 -4.68 1.15 25.88
CA LYS A 100 -3.27 1.52 26.12
C LYS A 100 -2.67 2.28 24.95
N TYR A 101 -2.90 1.81 23.73
CA TYR A 101 -2.33 2.38 22.52
C TYR A 101 -3.27 3.33 21.78
N GLY A 102 -4.45 3.65 22.33
CA GLY A 102 -5.47 4.48 21.68
C GLY A 102 -5.84 4.01 20.27
N VAL A 103 -5.96 2.70 20.05
CA VAL A 103 -6.27 2.10 18.75
C VAL A 103 -7.76 2.27 18.45
N GLN A 104 -8.06 2.82 17.28
CA GLN A 104 -9.40 3.07 16.80
C GLN A 104 -9.70 2.22 15.56
N LEU A 105 -10.97 1.93 15.31
CA LEU A 105 -11.39 1.20 14.12
C LEU A 105 -11.21 2.02 12.83
N SER A 106 -11.37 3.34 12.93
CA SER A 106 -11.25 4.27 11.80
C SER A 106 -10.81 5.65 12.28
N GLY A 107 -10.29 6.45 11.35
CA GLY A 107 -9.94 7.85 11.59
C GLY A 107 -8.86 8.33 10.62
N ASN A 108 -8.94 9.59 10.23
CA ASN A 108 -8.10 10.19 9.19
C ASN A 108 -7.21 11.32 9.71
N THR A 109 -7.25 11.69 11.00
CA THR A 109 -6.37 12.73 11.55
C THR A 109 -4.96 12.19 11.79
N THR A 110 -3.97 13.08 11.94
CA THR A 110 -2.55 12.69 12.06
C THR A 110 -2.27 11.78 13.26
N ASP A 111 -2.88 12.07 14.42
CA ASP A 111 -2.53 11.44 15.70
C ASP A 111 -3.40 10.22 16.07
N VAL A 112 -4.25 9.78 15.13
CA VAL A 112 -5.04 8.56 15.30
C VAL A 112 -4.19 7.32 14.99
N ILE A 113 -4.35 6.28 15.79
CA ILE A 113 -3.78 4.96 15.50
C ILE A 113 -4.94 4.04 15.10
N THR A 114 -4.91 3.54 13.87
CA THR A 114 -5.86 2.53 13.37
C THR A 114 -5.16 1.21 13.09
N TYR A 115 -5.91 0.12 12.97
CA TYR A 115 -5.35 -1.16 12.53
C TYR A 115 -4.73 -1.09 11.13
N SER A 116 -5.29 -0.28 10.22
CA SER A 116 -4.71 0.00 8.90
C SER A 116 -3.30 0.60 9.02
N ARG A 117 -3.14 1.62 9.88
CA ARG A 117 -1.85 2.26 10.17
C ARG A 117 -0.89 1.31 10.87
N LEU A 118 -1.34 0.50 11.82
CA LEU A 118 -0.49 -0.53 12.43
C LEU A 118 0.03 -1.53 11.40
N ARG A 119 -0.81 -2.01 10.46
CA ARG A 119 -0.37 -2.89 9.36
C ARG A 119 0.65 -2.20 8.46
N PHE A 120 0.50 -0.90 8.23
CA PHE A 120 1.51 -0.11 7.50
C PHE A 120 2.85 -0.06 8.24
N LEU A 121 2.83 0.18 9.55
CA LEU A 121 4.04 0.34 10.37
C LEU A 121 4.80 -0.98 10.54
N PHE A 122 4.08 -2.11 10.57
CA PHE A 122 4.66 -3.43 10.84
C PHE A 122 4.39 -4.44 9.72
N PRO A 123 4.82 -4.17 8.47
CA PRO A 123 4.45 -4.99 7.34
C PRO A 123 5.16 -6.36 7.37
N THR A 124 6.24 -6.53 8.14
CA THR A 124 6.90 -7.85 8.33
C THR A 124 5.99 -8.87 9.00
N TYR A 125 4.94 -8.43 9.69
CA TYR A 125 3.95 -9.30 10.32
C TYR A 125 2.78 -9.64 9.41
N ILE A 126 2.94 -9.47 8.09
CA ILE A 126 1.96 -9.85 7.07
C ILE A 126 1.44 -11.31 7.22
N GLY A 127 2.30 -12.23 7.69
CA GLY A 127 1.89 -13.62 7.96
C GLY A 127 0.91 -13.78 9.14
N LEU A 128 0.66 -12.72 9.92
CA LEU A 128 -0.38 -12.67 10.95
C LEU A 128 -1.68 -12.02 10.44
N THR A 129 -1.67 -11.44 9.24
CA THR A 129 -2.74 -10.60 8.70
C THR A 129 -3.25 -11.07 7.34
N SER A 130 -2.66 -12.13 6.77
CA SER A 130 -3.04 -12.72 5.49
C SER A 130 -3.30 -14.23 5.60
N ASP A 131 -4.54 -14.68 5.36
CA ASP A 131 -4.85 -16.05 4.88
C ASP A 131 -5.70 -16.04 3.58
N GLY A 132 -5.54 -15.06 2.70
CA GLY A 132 -6.48 -14.80 1.58
C GLY A 132 -6.75 -15.98 0.62
N LEU A 133 -8.00 -16.14 0.15
CA LEU A 133 -8.31 -16.88 -1.09
C LEU A 133 -8.22 -15.89 -2.27
N TYR A 134 -7.54 -16.25 -3.38
CA TYR A 134 -7.50 -15.41 -4.60
C TYR A 134 -8.04 -16.19 -5.79
N GLY A 135 -9.16 -15.75 -6.36
CA GLY A 135 -9.81 -16.37 -7.52
C GLY A 135 -10.13 -17.86 -7.34
N GLU A 136 -10.70 -18.49 -8.37
CA GLU A 136 -10.90 -19.96 -8.36
C GLU A 136 -9.56 -20.73 -8.32
N ASN A 137 -8.43 -20.05 -8.55
CA ASN A 137 -7.10 -20.64 -8.70
C ASN A 137 -6.14 -20.22 -7.59
N LYS A 138 -5.86 -21.14 -6.66
CA LYS A 138 -4.97 -21.01 -5.48
C LYS A 138 -3.47 -20.85 -5.80
N CYS A 139 -3.10 -20.31 -6.96
CA CYS A 139 -1.73 -20.29 -7.47
C CYS A 139 -0.88 -19.11 -6.96
N PHE A 140 -1.51 -18.09 -6.37
CA PHE A 140 -0.84 -16.85 -5.97
C PHE A 140 -0.59 -16.80 -4.45
N PRO A 141 0.64 -16.50 -3.99
CA PRO A 141 0.91 -16.31 -2.57
C PRO A 141 0.05 -15.20 -1.97
N GLN A 142 -0.62 -15.50 -0.86
CA GLN A 142 -1.71 -14.66 -0.34
C GLN A 142 -1.25 -13.28 0.12
N MET A 143 0.03 -13.16 0.50
CA MET A 143 0.66 -11.90 0.87
C MET A 143 0.56 -10.85 -0.24
N PHE A 144 0.45 -11.24 -1.52
CA PHE A 144 0.40 -10.29 -2.63
C PHE A 144 -0.87 -9.45 -2.69
N GLY A 145 -1.95 -9.74 -1.99
CA GLY A 145 -3.09 -8.80 -1.91
C GLY A 145 -3.36 -8.29 -0.50
N ALA A 146 -2.40 -8.47 0.42
CA ALA A 146 -2.42 -7.73 1.67
C ALA A 146 -1.81 -6.33 1.42
N PRO A 147 -2.52 -5.21 1.69
CA PRO A 147 -2.01 -3.86 1.41
C PRO A 147 -0.64 -3.57 2.03
N GLU A 148 -0.37 -4.10 3.22
CA GLU A 148 0.91 -3.98 3.91
C GLU A 148 2.11 -4.57 3.16
N PHE A 149 1.89 -5.47 2.20
CA PHE A 149 2.97 -6.00 1.35
C PHE A 149 3.71 -4.89 0.60
N GLY A 150 3.04 -3.78 0.25
CA GLY A 150 3.69 -2.61 -0.34
C GLY A 150 4.86 -2.07 0.50
N GLY A 151 4.81 -2.20 1.83
CA GLY A 151 5.90 -1.80 2.73
C GLY A 151 7.10 -2.76 2.74
N LEU A 152 7.01 -3.88 2.01
CA LEU A 152 8.05 -4.89 1.84
C LEU A 152 8.71 -4.84 0.46
N ILE A 153 8.26 -3.95 -0.41
CA ILE A 153 8.85 -3.73 -1.74
C ILE A 153 9.97 -2.68 -1.60
N PRO A 154 11.21 -2.97 -1.99
CA PRO A 154 12.30 -2.00 -1.99
C PRO A 154 11.94 -0.70 -2.74
N SER A 155 12.30 0.44 -2.15
CA SER A 155 12.07 1.74 -2.78
C SER A 155 13.07 2.02 -3.89
N LYS A 156 14.34 1.65 -3.70
CA LYS A 156 15.38 1.79 -4.72
C LYS A 156 15.28 0.72 -5.80
N SER A 157 15.66 1.09 -7.02
CA SER A 157 15.58 0.25 -8.22
C SER A 157 16.69 -0.80 -8.35
N TYR A 158 17.48 -1.10 -7.31
CA TYR A 158 18.59 -2.06 -7.44
C TYR A 158 18.15 -3.49 -7.75
N ILE A 159 16.87 -3.82 -7.53
CA ILE A 159 16.26 -5.09 -7.96
C ILE A 159 15.70 -5.04 -9.41
N GLY A 160 15.94 -3.94 -10.12
CA GLY A 160 15.65 -3.74 -11.55
C GLY A 160 14.20 -4.03 -11.93
N SER A 161 14.03 -4.72 -13.06
CA SER A 161 12.72 -5.10 -13.61
C SER A 161 11.89 -5.97 -12.67
N VAL A 162 12.51 -6.66 -11.71
CA VAL A 162 11.79 -7.51 -10.75
C VAL A 162 10.89 -6.68 -9.85
N ARG A 163 11.26 -5.42 -9.54
CA ARG A 163 10.40 -4.51 -8.75
C ARG A 163 9.06 -4.31 -9.41
N ALA A 164 9.07 -4.04 -10.72
CA ALA A 164 7.87 -3.84 -11.50
C ALA A 164 6.99 -5.09 -11.51
N GLU A 165 7.59 -6.26 -11.75
CA GLU A 165 6.87 -7.54 -11.72
C GLU A 165 6.19 -7.77 -10.35
N ILE A 166 6.88 -7.46 -9.23
CA ILE A 166 6.32 -7.54 -7.88
C ILE A 166 5.14 -6.59 -7.70
N ILE A 167 5.29 -5.34 -8.15
CA ILE A 167 4.24 -4.31 -8.08
C ILE A 167 3.03 -4.72 -8.90
N THR A 168 3.23 -5.22 -10.12
CA THR A 168 2.15 -5.72 -10.98
C THR A 168 1.38 -6.85 -10.31
N VAL A 169 2.08 -7.88 -9.80
CA VAL A 169 1.41 -9.00 -9.09
C VAL A 169 0.62 -8.48 -7.90
N HIS A 170 1.20 -7.56 -7.12
CA HIS A 170 0.56 -6.99 -5.94
C HIS A 170 -0.72 -6.22 -6.29
N LEU A 171 -0.66 -5.33 -7.29
CA LEU A 171 -1.79 -4.53 -7.73
C LEU A 171 -2.91 -5.37 -8.34
N CYS A 172 -2.56 -6.39 -9.14
CA CYS A 172 -3.56 -7.35 -9.64
C CYS A 172 -4.28 -8.05 -8.49
N CYS A 173 -3.53 -8.56 -7.50
CA CYS A 173 -4.11 -9.20 -6.32
C CYS A 173 -5.02 -8.24 -5.52
N LEU A 174 -4.61 -6.98 -5.32
CA LEU A 174 -5.44 -5.98 -4.65
C LEU A 174 -6.75 -5.71 -5.41
N LYS A 175 -6.67 -5.54 -6.74
CA LYS A 175 -7.85 -5.30 -7.58
C LYS A 175 -8.82 -6.48 -7.58
N LEU A 176 -8.31 -7.71 -7.51
CA LEU A 176 -9.14 -8.91 -7.40
C LEU A 176 -9.88 -9.01 -6.05
N LEU A 177 -9.25 -8.56 -4.96
CA LEU A 177 -9.89 -8.58 -3.63
C LEU A 177 -10.85 -7.40 -3.41
N GLU A 178 -10.49 -6.23 -3.93
CA GLU A 178 -11.23 -4.99 -3.77
C GLU A 178 -11.62 -4.40 -5.14
N PRO A 179 -12.45 -5.10 -5.94
CA PRO A 179 -12.75 -4.69 -7.32
C PRO A 179 -13.41 -3.32 -7.42
N LYS A 180 -14.06 -2.87 -6.33
CA LYS A 180 -14.71 -1.56 -6.23
C LYS A 180 -13.71 -0.41 -6.02
N THR A 181 -12.52 -0.70 -5.50
CA THR A 181 -11.49 0.32 -5.34
C THR A 181 -10.88 0.65 -6.71
N PRO A 182 -10.83 1.94 -7.11
CA PRO A 182 -10.18 2.33 -8.35
C PRO A 182 -8.70 1.95 -8.36
N LEU A 183 -8.18 1.46 -9.49
CA LEU A 183 -6.79 1.03 -9.59
C LEU A 183 -5.80 2.18 -9.33
N ARG A 184 -6.16 3.41 -9.74
CA ARG A 184 -5.42 4.64 -9.40
C ARG A 184 -5.21 4.81 -7.89
N LEU A 185 -6.20 4.45 -7.07
CA LEU A 185 -6.11 4.58 -5.62
C LEU A 185 -5.21 3.50 -5.03
N HIS A 186 -5.25 2.28 -5.55
CA HIS A 186 -4.27 1.25 -5.19
C HIS A 186 -2.84 1.67 -5.50
N HIS A 187 -2.58 2.30 -6.66
CA HIS A 187 -1.26 2.84 -7.01
C HIS A 187 -0.82 3.92 -6.02
N LEU A 188 -1.69 4.87 -5.72
CA LEU A 188 -1.40 5.96 -4.78
C LEU A 188 -1.02 5.40 -3.40
N LEU A 189 -1.87 4.53 -2.83
CA LEU A 189 -1.62 3.92 -1.53
C LEU A 189 -0.35 3.05 -1.52
N LEU A 190 -0.09 2.31 -2.60
CA LEU A 190 1.12 1.52 -2.76
C LEU A 190 2.38 2.40 -2.78
N LYS A 191 2.36 3.49 -3.55
CA LYS A 191 3.45 4.45 -3.61
C LYS A 191 3.82 4.96 -2.22
N LYS A 192 2.83 5.35 -1.41
CA LYS A 192 3.07 5.75 -0.01
C LYS A 192 3.80 4.69 0.78
N ARG A 193 3.34 3.44 0.68
CA ARG A 193 3.91 2.33 1.45
C ARG A 193 5.36 2.07 1.08
N ILE A 194 5.69 2.20 -0.20
CA ILE A 194 7.06 2.03 -0.69
C ILE A 194 7.92 3.21 -0.23
N GLU A 195 7.47 4.44 -0.42
CA GLU A 195 8.27 5.66 -0.20
C GLU A 195 8.40 6.03 1.29
N GLU A 196 7.30 5.98 2.04
CA GLU A 196 7.26 6.36 3.46
C GLU A 196 7.38 5.16 4.41
N GLY A 197 7.61 3.96 3.89
CA GLY A 197 7.78 2.76 4.70
C GLY A 197 9.05 2.82 5.58
N LEU A 198 8.90 2.53 6.88
CA LEU A 198 9.99 2.65 7.86
C LEU A 198 11.08 1.57 7.76
N LEU A 199 10.87 0.52 6.96
CA LEU A 199 11.87 -0.52 6.75
C LEU A 199 12.91 -0.07 5.73
N SER A 200 14.18 -0.23 6.06
CA SER A 200 15.29 -0.12 5.11
C SER A 200 15.14 -1.11 3.96
N ASP A 201 15.58 -0.74 2.76
CA ASP A 201 15.57 -1.62 1.58
C ASP A 201 16.26 -2.97 1.80
N ASP A 202 17.35 -3.03 2.57
CA ASP A 202 18.02 -4.30 2.88
C ASP A 202 17.11 -5.28 3.65
N LYS A 203 16.29 -4.76 4.58
CA LYS A 203 15.30 -5.56 5.31
C LYS A 203 14.19 -6.02 4.38
N ARG A 204 13.74 -5.16 3.46
CA ARG A 204 12.73 -5.47 2.45
C ARG A 204 13.24 -6.56 1.50
N ALA A 205 14.45 -6.45 0.96
CA ALA A 205 15.06 -7.49 0.11
C ALA A 205 15.29 -8.81 0.86
N ARG A 206 15.74 -8.78 2.13
CA ARG A 206 15.84 -10.00 2.95
C ARG A 206 14.49 -10.70 3.10
N PHE A 207 13.40 -9.94 3.28
CA PHE A 207 12.06 -10.52 3.31
C PHE A 207 11.72 -11.18 1.97
N LEU A 208 11.92 -10.49 0.85
CA LEU A 208 11.63 -11.03 -0.49
C LEU A 208 12.47 -12.28 -0.80
N ASN A 209 13.73 -12.32 -0.36
CA ASN A 209 14.60 -13.49 -0.47
C ASN A 209 14.07 -14.67 0.37
N ALA A 210 13.71 -14.42 1.63
CA ALA A 210 13.13 -15.44 2.52
C ALA A 210 11.78 -15.99 2.03
N ARG A 211 11.07 -15.25 1.16
CA ARG A 211 9.83 -15.69 0.50
C ARG A 211 10.05 -16.28 -0.89
N GLU A 212 11.30 -16.51 -1.29
CA GLU A 212 11.68 -17.06 -2.59
C GLU A 212 11.16 -16.21 -3.76
N ILE A 213 11.00 -14.89 -3.57
CA ILE A 213 10.71 -13.94 -4.65
C ILE A 213 12.03 -13.57 -5.34
N LEU A 214 13.04 -13.26 -4.53
CA LEU A 214 14.39 -12.95 -4.96
C LEU A 214 15.37 -14.07 -4.60
N ASP A 215 16.40 -14.27 -5.41
CA ASP A 215 17.56 -15.09 -5.07
C ASP A 215 18.58 -14.29 -4.24
N ALA A 216 19.71 -14.91 -3.90
CA ALA A 216 20.78 -14.27 -3.11
C ALA A 216 21.46 -13.08 -3.83
N HIS A 217 21.22 -12.92 -5.13
CA HIS A 217 21.77 -11.86 -5.97
C HIS A 217 20.71 -10.79 -6.33
N GLY A 218 19.52 -10.84 -5.72
CA GLY A 218 18.44 -9.90 -6.01
C GLY A 218 17.75 -10.13 -7.36
N ARG A 219 17.96 -11.29 -8.00
CA ARG A 219 17.28 -11.68 -9.24
C ARG A 219 15.99 -12.42 -8.91
N LYS A 220 15.00 -12.39 -9.80
CA LYS A 220 13.77 -13.17 -9.61
C LYS A 220 14.04 -14.68 -9.61
N THR A 221 13.36 -15.41 -8.73
CA THR A 221 13.42 -16.88 -8.72
C THR A 221 12.56 -17.49 -9.82
N LYS A 222 12.78 -18.79 -10.11
CA LYS A 222 11.90 -19.56 -11.01
C LYS A 222 10.47 -19.61 -10.49
N LYS A 223 10.30 -19.75 -9.17
CA LYS A 223 9.00 -19.80 -8.50
C LYS A 223 8.22 -18.51 -8.71
N PHE A 224 8.86 -17.36 -8.48
CA PHE A 224 8.21 -16.07 -8.71
C PHE A 224 7.98 -15.78 -10.20
N THR A 225 8.88 -16.22 -11.08
CA THR A 225 8.68 -16.12 -12.53
C THR A 225 7.39 -16.83 -12.97
N GLN A 226 7.11 -18.02 -12.42
CA GLN A 226 5.86 -18.74 -12.69
C GLN A 226 4.64 -17.97 -12.17
N VAL A 227 4.72 -17.43 -10.95
CA VAL A 227 3.65 -16.61 -10.35
C VAL A 227 3.32 -15.40 -11.24
N TYR A 228 4.33 -14.62 -11.63
CA TYR A 228 4.15 -13.45 -12.49
C TYR A 228 3.55 -13.84 -13.84
N ARG A 229 4.09 -14.86 -14.50
CA ARG A 229 3.59 -15.33 -15.79
C ARG A 229 2.13 -15.76 -15.73
N THR A 230 1.77 -16.59 -14.74
CA THR A 230 0.38 -17.04 -14.56
C THR A 230 -0.56 -15.88 -14.24
N MET A 231 -0.10 -14.85 -13.51
CA MET A 231 -0.90 -13.65 -13.26
C MET A 231 -1.19 -12.90 -14.57
N CYS A 232 -0.17 -12.67 -15.39
CA CYS A 232 -0.33 -11.99 -16.68
C CYS A 232 -1.21 -12.78 -17.65
N GLU A 233 -1.11 -14.11 -17.65
CA GLU A 233 -1.95 -14.98 -18.50
C GLU A 233 -3.42 -14.96 -18.08
N LEU A 234 -3.70 -15.06 -16.77
CA LEU A 234 -5.08 -15.13 -16.27
C LEU A 234 -5.78 -13.75 -16.18
N TYR A 235 -5.02 -12.68 -15.95
CA TYR A 235 -5.55 -11.34 -15.66
C TYR A 235 -4.93 -10.28 -16.56
N ASN A 236 -4.76 -10.59 -17.84
CA ASN A 236 -4.14 -9.70 -18.82
C ASN A 236 -4.84 -8.33 -18.91
N GLU A 237 -6.16 -8.29 -18.76
CA GLU A 237 -6.94 -7.04 -18.79
C GLU A 237 -6.54 -6.10 -17.64
N ILE A 238 -6.44 -6.62 -16.41
CA ILE A 238 -5.98 -5.84 -15.24
C ILE A 238 -4.53 -5.40 -15.44
N HIS A 239 -3.69 -6.28 -15.98
CA HIS A 239 -2.29 -5.94 -16.28
C HIS A 239 -2.17 -4.78 -17.30
N ALA A 240 -3.00 -4.78 -18.35
CA ALA A 240 -3.04 -3.68 -19.31
C ALA A 240 -3.52 -2.38 -18.66
N GLU A 241 -4.55 -2.43 -17.81
CA GLU A 241 -5.05 -1.27 -17.06
C GLU A 241 -3.97 -0.68 -16.14
N ILE A 242 -3.17 -1.52 -15.46
CA ILE A 242 -2.03 -1.07 -14.63
C ILE A 242 -1.07 -0.23 -15.48
N GLN A 243 -0.71 -0.70 -16.68
CA GLN A 243 0.21 0.00 -17.57
C GLN A 243 -0.37 1.33 -18.07
N GLU A 244 -1.69 1.43 -18.25
CA GLU A 244 -2.36 2.68 -18.62
C GLU A 244 -2.37 3.68 -17.46
N VAL A 245 -2.70 3.22 -16.25
CA VAL A 245 -2.71 4.06 -15.04
C VAL A 245 -1.30 4.61 -14.73
N GLU A 246 -0.24 3.82 -14.94
CA GLU A 246 1.14 4.29 -14.80
C GLU A 246 1.48 5.42 -15.78
N LYS A 247 0.95 5.39 -17.01
CA LYS A 247 1.14 6.47 -18.00
C LYS A 247 0.40 7.75 -17.59
N ILE A 248 -0.80 7.60 -17.04
CA ILE A 248 -1.66 8.74 -16.64
C ILE A 248 -1.10 9.44 -15.40
N ASN A 249 -0.65 8.69 -14.39
CA ASN A 249 -0.25 9.27 -13.10
C ASN A 249 1.14 9.93 -13.10
N GLY A 250 1.87 9.94 -14.22
CA GLY A 250 3.22 10.52 -14.30
C GLY A 250 4.30 9.81 -13.45
N PHE A 251 3.94 8.73 -12.75
CA PHE A 251 4.86 7.88 -11.99
C PHE A 251 4.89 6.50 -12.63
N ASN A 252 6.05 6.16 -13.17
CA ASN A 252 6.30 4.83 -13.71
C ASN A 252 7.15 4.06 -12.70
N PHE A 253 6.61 2.98 -12.12
CA PHE A 253 7.40 2.13 -11.22
C PHE A 253 8.54 1.38 -11.94
N ASN A 254 8.58 1.44 -13.28
CA ASN A 254 9.63 0.91 -14.15
C ASN A 254 10.81 1.86 -14.41
N TYR A 255 10.73 3.17 -14.08
CA TYR A 255 11.84 4.10 -14.37
C TYR A 255 12.82 4.25 -13.21
N ASN A 256 14.10 4.07 -13.53
CA ASN A 256 15.26 4.39 -12.70
C ASN A 256 15.32 5.91 -12.49
N PHE A 257 15.24 6.36 -11.24
CA PHE A 257 15.90 7.62 -10.90
C PHE A 257 17.36 7.30 -10.59
N ASN A 258 18.25 7.78 -11.45
CA ASN A 258 19.70 7.82 -11.22
C ASN A 258 20.02 8.65 -9.98
#